data_AF-A0A8T2U5Q0-F1
#
_entry.id   AF-A0A8T2U5Q0-F1
#
_cell.length_a   1.000
_cell.length_b   1.000
_cell.length_c   1.000
_cell.angle_alpha   90.00
_cell.angle_beta   90.00
_cell.angle_gamma   90.00
#
_symmetry.space_group_name_H-M   'P 1'
#
loop_
_entity.id
_entity.type
_entity.pdbx_description
1 polymer ?
#
loop_
_entity_poly.entity_id
_entity_poly.type
_entity_poly.pdbx_seq_one_letter_code
_entity_poly.pdbx_strand_id
1 'polypeptide(L)'
;MYIAQCPSPAVSGLVRIALECERRQNRGKLFMEPVWTMYCNGRKVGYAIRRACSEIDIQVLTLVRVISMGAGVLPKTDEEGPDGELMYMRAKFERVVGSKDSEAFYMMNPDGTGGPELSIFLLRI
;
A
#
# COMPACT_ATOMS: atom_id res chain seq x y z
N MET A 1 4.69 5.26 5.28
CA MET A 1 3.41 4.74 4.77
C MET A 1 3.07 5.55 3.52
N TYR A 2 2.69 4.89 2.43
CA TYR A 2 2.16 5.59 1.25
C TYR A 2 0.65 5.58 1.35
N ILE A 3 0.03 6.74 1.23
CA ILE A 3 -1.42 6.82 1.15
C ILE A 3 -1.79 7.04 -0.30
N ALA A 4 -2.41 6.01 -0.84
CA ALA A 4 -3.01 5.99 -2.15
C ALA A 4 -4.49 6.35 -1.98
N GLN A 5 -4.88 7.53 -2.44
CA GLN A 5 -6.31 7.86 -2.53
C GLN A 5 -6.82 7.30 -3.86
N CYS A 6 -7.11 6.00 -3.86
CA CYS A 6 -7.80 5.37 -4.99
C CYS A 6 -9.30 5.71 -4.89
N PRO A 7 -9.93 6.30 -5.91
CA PRO A 7 -11.38 6.31 -5.99
C PRO A 7 -11.89 4.86 -5.99
N SER A 8 -12.97 4.61 -5.26
CA SER A 8 -13.47 3.28 -4.86
C SER A 8 -13.30 2.18 -5.92
N PRO A 9 -12.59 1.09 -5.62
CA PRO A 9 -12.53 -0.06 -6.51
C PRO A 9 -13.70 -1.00 -6.20
N ALA A 10 -14.75 -0.95 -7.01
CA ALA A 10 -15.53 -2.17 -7.26
C ALA A 10 -14.69 -3.07 -8.17
N VAL A 11 -13.79 -3.89 -7.61
CA VAL A 11 -12.97 -4.81 -8.40
C VAL A 11 -12.89 -6.16 -7.69
N SER A 12 -13.68 -7.13 -8.14
CA SER A 12 -13.44 -8.54 -7.88
C SER A 12 -12.31 -9.02 -8.81
N GLY A 13 -11.07 -9.05 -8.33
CA GLY A 13 -9.93 -9.56 -9.10
C GLY A 13 -8.56 -9.07 -8.59
N LEU A 14 -7.49 -9.77 -8.98
CA LEU A 14 -6.09 -9.47 -8.65
C LEU A 14 -5.79 -7.97 -8.80
N VAL A 15 -5.43 -7.29 -7.70
CA VAL A 15 -5.11 -5.86 -7.70
C VAL A 15 -3.60 -5.68 -7.87
N ARG A 16 -3.19 -4.88 -8.86
CA ARG A 16 -1.79 -4.52 -9.10
C ARG A 16 -1.63 -3.01 -8.96
N ILE A 17 -0.84 -2.59 -7.99
CA ILE A 17 -0.49 -1.19 -7.77
C ILE A 17 0.94 -0.98 -8.25
N ALA A 18 1.15 -0.06 -9.19
CA ALA A 18 2.49 0.41 -9.53
C ALA A 18 2.66 1.87 -9.11
N LEU A 19 3.76 2.15 -8.43
CA LEU A 19 4.21 3.46 -8.03
C LEU A 19 5.45 3.79 -8.87
N GLU A 20 5.29 4.75 -9.77
CA GLU A 20 6.34 5.18 -10.70
C GLU A 20 6.85 6.56 -10.35
N CYS A 21 8.17 6.75 -10.34
CA CYS A 21 8.79 8.06 -10.20
C CYS A 21 9.91 8.24 -11.22
N GLU A 22 10.16 9.47 -11.63
CA GLU A 22 11.26 9.78 -12.55
C GLU A 22 12.62 9.66 -11.86
N ARG A 23 13.62 9.22 -12.63
CA ARG A 23 14.99 9.06 -12.15
C ARG A 23 15.69 10.40 -11.92
N ARG A 24 15.98 10.72 -10.65
CA ARG A 24 16.72 11.92 -10.24
C ARG A 24 18.21 11.65 -9.98
N GLN A 25 19.04 12.68 -10.13
CA GLN A 25 20.51 12.58 -10.05
C GLN A 25 21.03 12.27 -8.62
N ASN A 26 20.36 12.78 -7.58
CA ASN A 26 20.75 12.57 -6.18
C ASN A 26 19.96 11.41 -5.56
N ARG A 27 20.60 10.24 -5.37
CA ARG A 27 19.90 8.97 -5.11
C ARG A 27 19.82 8.63 -3.63
N GLY A 28 18.60 8.62 -3.11
CA GLY A 28 18.24 7.90 -1.89
C GLY A 28 17.76 6.47 -2.17
N LYS A 29 17.41 5.75 -1.10
CA LYS A 29 16.73 4.45 -1.20
C LYS A 29 15.40 4.60 -1.95
N LEU A 30 15.00 3.61 -2.75
CA LEU A 30 13.80 3.70 -3.61
C LEU A 30 12.53 4.08 -2.81
N PHE A 31 12.31 3.46 -1.65
CA PHE A 31 11.19 3.78 -0.78
C PHE A 31 11.24 5.19 -0.13
N MET A 32 12.31 5.95 -0.31
CA MET A 32 12.42 7.32 0.23
C MET A 32 11.88 8.38 -0.74
N GLU A 33 11.49 8.01 -1.96
CA GLU A 33 10.98 8.98 -2.93
C GLU A 33 9.69 9.63 -2.41
N PRO A 34 9.57 10.97 -2.52
CA PRO A 34 8.51 11.73 -1.88
C PRO A 34 7.17 11.65 -2.62
N VAL A 35 7.20 11.49 -3.95
CA VAL A 35 6.01 11.54 -4.81
C VAL A 35 6.12 10.46 -5.87
N TRP A 36 5.00 9.78 -6.11
CA TRP A 36 4.86 8.70 -7.07
C TRP A 36 3.62 8.92 -7.92
N THR A 37 3.72 8.63 -9.22
CA THR A 37 2.54 8.41 -10.05
C THR A 37 2.01 7.01 -9.75
N MET A 38 0.72 6.92 -9.45
CA MET A 38 0.09 5.67 -9.09
C MET A 38 -0.73 5.11 -10.25
N TYR A 39 -0.51 3.82 -10.51
CA TYR A 39 -1.26 3.04 -11.47
C TYR A 39 -1.94 1.88 -10.75
N CYS A 40 -3.22 1.67 -11.03
CA CYS A 40 -3.97 0.50 -10.60
C CYS A 40 -4.33 -0.33 -11.83
N ASN A 41 -3.91 -1.60 -11.88
CA ASN A 41 -4.13 -2.51 -13.00
C ASN A 41 -3.73 -1.90 -14.36
N GLY A 42 -2.61 -1.17 -14.40
CA GLY A 42 -2.07 -0.52 -15.59
C GLY A 42 -2.70 0.83 -15.94
N ARG A 43 -3.72 1.28 -15.20
CA ARG A 43 -4.37 2.59 -15.42
C ARG A 43 -3.86 3.62 -14.42
N LYS A 44 -3.45 4.80 -14.89
CA LYS A 44 -3.08 5.92 -14.00
C LYS A 44 -4.32 6.34 -13.20
N VAL A 45 -4.23 6.27 -11.89
CA VAL A 45 -5.32 6.60 -10.96
C VAL A 45 -5.05 7.85 -10.14
N GLY A 46 -3.79 8.31 -10.05
CA GLY A 46 -3.45 9.54 -9.35
C GLY A 46 -1.99 9.61 -8.95
N TYR A 47 -1.74 10.24 -7.80
CA TYR A 47 -0.43 10.35 -7.19
C TYR A 47 -0.46 9.77 -5.78
N ALA A 48 0.65 9.18 -5.35
CA ALA A 48 0.88 8.76 -3.98
C ALA A 48 2.02 9.59 -3.39
N ILE A 49 1.81 10.10 -2.20
CA ILE A 49 2.82 10.88 -1.48
C ILE A 49 3.33 10.10 -0.27
N ARG A 50 4.62 10.20 -0.03
CA ARG A 50 5.22 9.69 1.19
C ARG A 50 4.90 10.64 2.33
N ARG A 51 4.33 10.13 3.42
CA ARG A 51 4.15 10.88 4.67
C ARG A 51 4.69 10.11 5.88
N ALA A 52 4.97 10.85 6.95
CA ALA A 52 5.18 10.27 8.26
C ALA A 52 3.86 9.66 8.78
N CYS A 53 3.95 8.63 9.61
CA CYS A 53 2.77 8.09 10.28
C CYS A 53 2.19 9.15 11.21
N SER A 54 0.89 9.44 11.09
CA SER A 54 0.16 10.25 12.06
C SER A 54 -0.10 9.48 13.35
N GLU A 55 -0.62 10.15 14.37
CA GLU A 55 -1.04 9.50 15.61
C GLU A 55 -2.11 8.43 15.36
N ILE A 56 -3.07 8.71 14.47
CA ILE A 56 -4.09 7.74 14.04
C ILE A 56 -3.44 6.52 13.39
N ASP A 57 -2.46 6.71 12.49
CA ASP A 57 -1.74 5.58 11.87
C ASP A 57 -1.05 4.72 12.93
N ILE A 58 -0.42 5.34 13.94
CA ILE A 58 0.27 4.65 15.02
C ILE A 58 -0.72 3.89 15.91
N GLN A 59 -1.86 4.48 16.26
CA GLN A 59 -2.91 3.83 17.05
C GLN A 59 -3.45 2.60 16.31
N VAL A 60 -3.75 2.74 15.02
CA VAL A 60 -4.20 1.62 14.18
C VAL A 60 -3.17 0.51 14.12
N LEU A 61 -1.90 0.86 13.83
CA LEU A 61 -0.79 -0.10 13.81
C LEU A 61 -0.59 -0.81 15.17
N THR A 62 -0.89 -0.12 16.27
CA THR A 62 -0.84 -0.67 17.63
C THR A 62 -1.98 -1.64 17.88
N LEU A 63 -3.22 -1.29 17.51
CA LEU A 63 -4.40 -2.15 17.67
C LEU A 63 -4.26 -3.45 16.88
N VAL A 64 -3.80 -3.36 15.63
CA VAL A 64 -3.65 -4.56 14.78
C VAL A 64 -2.40 -5.36 15.06
N ARG A 65 -1.56 -4.94 16.03
CA ARG A 65 -0.24 -5.55 16.32
C ARG A 65 -0.31 -7.03 16.68
N VAL A 66 -1.38 -7.47 17.35
CA VAL A 66 -1.58 -8.88 17.76
C VAL A 66 -2.11 -9.78 16.63
N ILE A 67 -2.57 -9.18 15.53
CA ILE A 67 -3.24 -9.89 14.42
C ILE A 67 -2.17 -10.36 13.44
N SER A 68 -2.00 -11.64 13.21
CA SER A 68 -0.93 -12.09 12.29
C SER A 68 -1.28 -11.81 10.82
N MET A 69 -2.50 -12.16 10.41
CA MET A 69 -3.08 -11.90 9.08
C MET A 69 -4.60 -11.75 9.23
N GLY A 70 -5.24 -10.98 8.35
CA GLY A 70 -6.69 -10.80 8.31
C GLY A 70 -7.11 -9.40 7.88
N ALA A 71 -8.41 -9.19 7.73
CA ALA A 71 -9.02 -7.88 7.51
C ALA A 71 -10.13 -7.65 8.52
N GLY A 72 -10.44 -6.39 8.81
CA GLY A 72 -11.51 -6.05 9.73
C GLY A 72 -11.80 -4.56 9.76
N VAL A 73 -12.75 -4.18 10.61
CA VAL A 73 -13.10 -2.80 10.91
C VAL A 73 -12.62 -2.45 12.31
N LEU A 74 -12.03 -1.27 12.45
CA LEU A 74 -11.71 -0.65 13.73
C LEU A 74 -12.69 0.48 13.99
N PRO A 75 -13.23 0.59 15.22
CA PRO A 75 -13.99 1.75 15.62
C PRO A 75 -13.06 2.98 15.61
N LYS A 76 -13.51 4.09 15.00
CA LYS A 76 -12.76 5.36 15.04
C LYS A 76 -12.89 5.99 16.43
N THR A 77 -11.80 6.59 16.91
CA THR A 77 -11.78 7.25 18.24
C THR A 77 -12.28 8.69 18.24
N ASP A 78 -12.44 9.37 17.10
CA ASP A 78 -12.97 10.75 17.07
C ASP A 78 -13.70 11.12 15.76
N GLU A 79 -14.67 12.02 15.93
CA GLU A 79 -15.70 12.49 15.00
C GLU A 79 -15.11 13.42 13.91
N GLU A 80 -15.00 12.95 12.66
CA GLU A 80 -15.00 13.81 11.45
C GLU A 80 -14.98 12.92 10.17
N GLY A 81 -16.12 12.88 9.46
CA GLY A 81 -16.30 12.25 8.14
C GLY A 81 -17.44 11.20 8.08
N PRO A 82 -18.19 11.10 6.96
CA PRO A 82 -19.54 10.53 6.90
C PRO A 82 -19.67 9.00 7.03
N ASP A 83 -18.58 8.24 7.13
CA ASP A 83 -18.60 6.79 7.34
C ASP A 83 -17.63 6.44 8.49
N GLY A 84 -18.18 6.20 9.67
CA GLY A 84 -17.49 6.12 10.96
C GLY A 84 -16.66 4.87 11.24
N GLU A 85 -16.20 4.16 10.20
CA GLU A 85 -15.49 2.88 10.34
C GLU A 85 -14.16 2.90 9.58
N LEU A 86 -13.07 2.47 10.23
CA LEU A 86 -11.78 2.31 9.57
C LEU A 86 -11.56 0.84 9.20
N MET A 87 -11.54 0.53 7.91
CA MET A 87 -11.17 -0.80 7.43
C MET A 87 -9.65 -0.97 7.43
N TYR A 88 -9.17 -2.12 7.88
CA TYR A 88 -7.76 -2.49 7.79
C TYR A 88 -7.60 -3.88 7.18
N MET A 89 -6.43 -4.11 6.59
CA MET A 89 -5.97 -5.42 6.17
C MET A 89 -4.52 -5.58 6.61
N ARG A 90 -4.22 -6.71 7.25
CA ARG A 90 -2.87 -7.15 7.61
C ARG A 90 -2.57 -8.45 6.89
N ALA A 91 -1.50 -8.46 6.11
CA ALA A 91 -1.06 -9.64 5.38
C ALA A 91 0.45 -9.76 5.43
N LYS A 92 0.96 -10.96 5.16
CA LYS A 92 2.39 -11.19 4.94
C LYS A 92 2.70 -10.86 3.48
N PHE A 93 3.80 -10.15 3.26
CA PHE A 93 4.28 -9.84 1.91
C PHE A 93 5.65 -10.48 1.69
N GLU A 94 5.86 -11.03 0.50
CA GLU A 94 7.19 -11.33 -0.01
C GLU A 94 7.75 -10.09 -0.72
N ARG A 95 8.93 -9.64 -0.29
CA ARG A 95 9.64 -8.52 -0.91
C ARG A 95 10.69 -9.07 -1.89
N VAL A 96 10.59 -8.65 -3.14
CA VAL A 96 11.55 -8.98 -4.20
C VAL A 96 12.24 -7.70 -4.67
N VAL A 97 13.57 -7.66 -4.56
CA VAL A 97 14.37 -6.52 -5.01
C VAL A 97 14.92 -6.84 -6.40
N GLY A 98 14.44 -6.16 -7.42
CA GLY A 98 14.93 -6.33 -8.79
C GLY A 98 16.22 -5.55 -9.02
N SER A 99 16.24 -4.28 -8.62
CA SER A 99 17.44 -3.42 -8.71
C SER A 99 17.35 -2.25 -7.73
N LYS A 100 18.33 -1.34 -7.75
CA LYS A 100 18.26 -0.05 -7.02
C LYS A 100 17.09 0.85 -7.43
N ASP A 101 16.50 0.56 -8.59
CA ASP A 101 15.43 1.33 -9.22
C ASP A 101 14.11 0.51 -9.27
N SER A 102 14.07 -0.72 -8.74
CA SER A 102 12.88 -1.57 -8.78
C SER A 102 12.75 -2.51 -7.59
N GLU A 103 11.58 -2.46 -6.92
CA GLU A 103 11.17 -3.38 -5.86
C GLU A 103 9.72 -3.81 -6.04
N ALA A 104 9.39 -5.05 -5.65
CA ALA A 104 8.05 -5.60 -5.67
C ALA A 104 7.67 -6.22 -4.33
N PHE A 105 6.40 -6.13 -3.98
CA PHE A 105 5.80 -6.74 -2.80
C PHE A 105 4.59 -7.57 -3.23
N TYR A 106 4.65 -8.87 -2.96
CA TYR A 106 3.58 -9.82 -3.28
C TYR A 106 2.88 -10.24 -2.01
N MET A 107 1.56 -10.05 -1.93
CA MET A 107 0.78 -10.56 -0.81
C MET A 107 0.81 -12.09 -0.82
N MET A 108 1.20 -12.69 0.30
CA MET A 108 1.26 -14.13 0.46
C MET A 108 -0.10 -14.67 0.86
N ASN A 109 -0.62 -15.62 0.08
CA ASN A 109 -1.84 -16.35 0.43
C ASN A 109 -1.49 -17.39 1.51
N PRO A 110 -2.21 -17.43 2.65
CA PRO A 110 -1.95 -18.41 3.71
C PRO A 110 -2.16 -19.85 3.24
N ASP A 111 -3.08 -20.06 2.29
CA ASP A 111 -3.44 -21.39 1.78
C ASP A 111 -2.54 -21.86 0.62
N GLY A 112 -1.62 -21.02 0.15
CA GLY A 112 -0.69 -21.35 -0.94
C GLY A 112 -1.32 -21.60 -2.32
N THR A 113 -2.65 -21.51 -2.43
CA THR A 113 -3.38 -21.69 -3.69
C THR A 113 -3.56 -20.37 -4.42
N GLY A 114 -3.20 -20.33 -5.70
CA GLY A 114 -3.37 -19.15 -6.57
C GLY A 114 -2.23 -18.11 -6.49
N GLY A 115 -2.25 -17.13 -7.39
CA GLY A 115 -1.32 -16.00 -7.39
C GLY A 115 -1.66 -14.94 -6.33
N PRO A 116 -0.78 -13.95 -6.12
CA PRO A 116 -0.99 -12.91 -5.10
C PRO A 116 -2.20 -12.04 -5.41
N GLU A 117 -3.17 -11.97 -4.49
CA GLU A 117 -4.38 -11.14 -4.62
C GLU A 117 -4.06 -9.65 -4.75
N LEU A 118 -2.96 -9.22 -4.13
CA LEU A 118 -2.42 -7.87 -4.21
C LEU A 118 -0.92 -7.91 -4.52
N SER A 119 -0.50 -7.15 -5.53
CA SER A 119 0.91 -6.90 -5.84
C SER A 119 1.20 -5.40 -5.88
N ILE A 120 2.30 -4.98 -5.28
CA ILE A 120 2.74 -3.58 -5.27
C ILE A 120 4.14 -3.48 -5.89
N PHE A 121 4.31 -2.61 -6.87
CA PHE A 121 5.56 -2.37 -7.58
C PHE A 121 6.02 -0.94 -7.33
N LEU A 122 7.29 -0.76 -6.98
CA LEU A 122 7.96 0.53 -6.93
C LEU A 122 8.96 0.56 -8.07
N LEU A 123 8.82 1.53 -8.98
CA LEU A 123 9.62 1.65 -10.18
C LEU A 123 10.15 3.07 -10.31
N ARG A 124 11.46 3.20 -10.48
CA ARG A 124 12.10 4.44 -10.89
C ARG A 124 12.43 4.35 -12.38
N ILE A 125 11.71 5.12 -13.19
CA ILE A 125 11.82 5.14 -14.66
C ILE A 125 12.69 6.30 -15.14
#